data_AF-A0A845U2U0-F1
#
_entry.id   AF-A0A845U2U0-F1
#
_cell.length_a   1.000
_cell.length_b   1.000
_cell.length_c   1.000
_cell.angle_alpha   90.00
_cell.angle_beta   90.00
_cell.angle_gamma   90.00
#
_symmetry.space_group_name_H-M   'P 1'
#
loop_
_entity.id
_entity.type
_entity.pdbx_description
1 polymer ?
#
loop_
_entity_poly.entity_id
_entity_poly.type
_entity_poly.pdbx_seq_one_letter_code
_entity_poly.pdbx_strand_id
1 'polypeptide(L)'
;MPGLLRSASACALLLVLVLTAAPARAQVSPEEILNPELKQLERNYFQQLKALNREVAAINFPFPFLLSRQVGLEPKDQGEGDKRGLEFVKFHDRVVLKVTGNYNAAYNADALSQNQRADRTFREVVVPILKLVAKDIPPDVACHAIGFEIAHHVRRRTSNSDYEGKEILVVVLDTADAFRYNGVESDAGRQAILNRSEIYLNGKEFGLAQGQAEPVDLEARGKPVFGPGAPANPAGSNGVHVSQSTLPPNFRIPPAGTDAPRTDSVPPGTVEAAPAAVKANPEPPAAAATATQADADQLQAKYQKKLDALGKEGAANLHFVDYVAPSFVIFRNRVYLQITVRNPRVFDAHAGSIYKRAAQSFDLFLGGQLKDIVARLPADEQIEGLDVTLLNQFSGKPAGPSVSAAAREAIEFALPLKVLRQFLDADITNQQLLDQSIVLVNGVRIALNLQQVE
;
A
#
# COMPACT_ATOMS: atom_id res chain seq x y z
N MET A 1 60.90 12.48 -71.79
CA MET A 1 61.74 11.79 -70.77
C MET A 1 61.51 12.45 -69.40
N PRO A 2 61.86 11.80 -68.27
CA PRO A 2 60.89 11.53 -67.22
C PRO A 2 60.78 12.58 -66.10
N GLY A 3 59.68 12.50 -65.34
CA GLY A 3 59.48 13.17 -64.06
C GLY A 3 58.43 12.43 -63.23
N LEU A 4 58.74 12.15 -61.96
CA LEU A 4 57.85 11.46 -61.01
C LEU A 4 56.81 12.45 -60.44
N LEU A 5 55.61 11.97 -60.10
CA LEU A 5 55.17 11.74 -58.70
C LEU A 5 53.68 11.37 -58.64
N ARG A 6 53.32 10.45 -57.72
CA ARG A 6 51.95 10.30 -57.21
C ARG A 6 51.92 10.86 -55.79
N SER A 7 50.94 11.71 -55.48
CA SER A 7 50.66 12.18 -54.12
C SER A 7 49.15 12.41 -53.94
N ALA A 8 48.71 12.60 -52.69
CA ALA A 8 47.31 12.44 -52.29
C ALA A 8 46.58 13.76 -51.97
N SER A 9 45.26 13.75 -52.17
CA SER A 9 44.22 14.40 -51.34
C SER A 9 42.87 13.79 -51.74
N ALA A 10 42.09 13.14 -50.87
CA ALA A 10 41.49 13.57 -49.59
C ALA A 10 40.12 14.25 -49.78
N CYS A 11 39.06 13.43 -49.73
CA CYS A 11 37.69 13.87 -49.41
C CYS A 11 37.24 13.07 -48.18
N ALA A 12 37.01 13.76 -47.05
CA ALA A 12 36.59 13.13 -45.81
C ALA A 12 35.05 13.04 -45.76
N LEU A 13 34.51 11.84 -45.53
CA LEU A 13 33.10 11.66 -45.20
C LEU A 13 32.95 11.66 -43.68
N LEU A 14 32.55 12.79 -43.10
CA LEU A 14 32.40 12.95 -41.66
C LEU A 14 30.99 12.50 -41.23
N LEU A 15 30.80 11.19 -41.06
CA LEU A 15 29.51 10.60 -40.68
C LEU A 15 29.19 10.89 -39.21
N VAL A 16 28.55 12.03 -38.94
CA VAL A 16 28.07 12.39 -37.60
C VAL A 16 26.88 11.49 -37.22
N LEU A 17 27.19 10.36 -36.60
CA LEU A 17 26.21 9.41 -36.10
C LEU A 17 25.61 9.95 -34.80
N VAL A 18 24.64 10.86 -34.93
CA VAL A 18 23.90 11.42 -33.79
C VAL A 18 23.06 10.31 -33.16
N LEU A 19 23.63 9.65 -32.16
CA LEU A 19 22.92 8.80 -31.22
C LEU A 19 21.95 9.68 -30.42
N THR A 20 20.75 9.88 -30.97
CA THR A 20 19.61 10.46 -30.24
C THR A 20 19.12 9.46 -29.21
N ALA A 21 19.89 9.31 -28.13
CA ALA A 21 19.42 8.73 -26.89
C ALA A 21 18.28 9.62 -26.37
N ALA A 22 17.06 9.31 -26.81
CA ALA A 22 15.87 10.01 -26.35
C ALA A 22 15.87 9.97 -24.82
N PRO A 23 15.76 11.13 -24.12
CA PRO A 23 15.81 11.17 -22.67
C PRO A 23 14.49 10.58 -22.14
N ALA A 24 14.46 9.25 -22.01
CA ALA A 24 13.46 8.55 -21.23
C ALA A 24 13.39 9.26 -19.87
N ARG A 25 12.21 9.77 -19.52
CA ARG A 25 12.01 10.44 -18.24
C ARG A 25 12.10 9.37 -17.16
N ALA A 26 13.30 9.15 -16.66
CA ALA A 26 13.61 8.09 -15.70
C ALA A 26 13.02 8.35 -14.30
N GLN A 27 12.55 9.58 -14.04
CA GLN A 27 12.05 9.99 -12.73
C GLN A 27 10.73 10.78 -12.86
N VAL A 28 9.85 10.67 -11.86
CA VAL A 28 8.60 11.43 -11.77
C VAL A 28 8.93 12.92 -11.79
N SER A 29 8.27 13.72 -12.64
CA SER A 29 8.48 15.16 -12.59
C SER A 29 7.85 15.71 -11.30
N PRO A 30 8.52 16.59 -10.55
CA PRO A 30 7.88 17.28 -9.43
C PRO A 30 6.64 18.07 -9.84
N GLU A 31 6.49 18.42 -11.12
CA GLU A 31 5.29 19.07 -11.64
C GLU A 31 4.06 18.13 -11.72
N GLU A 32 4.26 16.82 -11.65
CA GLU A 32 3.19 15.81 -11.57
C GLU A 32 2.73 15.52 -10.13
N ILE A 33 3.35 16.13 -9.12
CA ILE A 33 3.00 15.97 -7.71
C ILE A 33 2.12 17.15 -7.27
N LEU A 34 0.94 16.84 -6.71
CA LEU A 34 -0.05 17.86 -6.33
C LEU A 34 0.15 18.39 -4.90
N ASN A 35 0.61 17.57 -3.97
CA ASN A 35 0.89 18.00 -2.60
C ASN A 35 2.15 18.88 -2.58
N PRO A 36 2.11 20.10 -1.99
CA PRO A 36 3.21 21.06 -2.08
C PRO A 36 4.46 20.63 -1.30
N GLU A 37 4.31 19.93 -0.18
CA GLU A 37 5.40 19.40 0.63
C GLU A 37 6.15 18.29 -0.14
N LEU A 38 5.41 17.29 -0.65
CA LEU A 38 5.97 16.21 -1.47
C LEU A 38 6.61 16.75 -2.76
N LYS A 39 5.98 17.75 -3.40
CA LYS A 39 6.51 18.44 -4.59
C LYS A 39 7.83 19.15 -4.30
N GLN A 40 7.95 19.80 -3.14
CA GLN A 40 9.21 20.45 -2.74
C GLN A 40 10.31 19.41 -2.49
N LEU A 41 10.00 18.29 -1.85
CA LEU A 41 10.95 17.20 -1.65
C LEU A 41 11.42 16.57 -2.98
N GLU A 42 10.48 16.25 -3.88
CA GLU A 42 10.81 15.72 -5.21
C GLU A 42 11.67 16.71 -6.01
N ARG A 43 11.40 18.03 -5.94
CA ARG A 43 12.28 19.07 -6.53
C ARG A 43 13.68 19.06 -5.91
N ASN A 44 13.78 19.00 -4.58
CA ASN A 44 15.05 19.08 -3.85
C ASN A 44 15.97 17.87 -4.13
N TYR A 45 15.41 16.66 -4.24
CA TYR A 45 16.18 15.42 -4.42
C TYR A 45 16.13 14.86 -5.86
N PHE A 46 15.60 15.61 -6.83
CA PHE A 46 15.32 15.13 -8.20
C PHE A 46 16.53 14.50 -8.91
N GLN A 47 17.75 15.02 -8.68
CA GLN A 47 18.95 14.48 -9.34
C GLN A 47 19.43 13.18 -8.67
N GLN A 48 19.28 13.08 -7.35
CA GLN A 48 19.56 11.87 -6.56
C GLN A 48 18.57 10.76 -6.93
N LEU A 49 17.27 11.07 -7.04
CA LEU A 49 16.26 10.11 -7.50
C LEU A 49 16.52 9.65 -8.94
N LYS A 50 16.91 10.58 -9.84
CA LYS A 50 17.39 10.23 -11.19
C LYS A 50 18.69 9.42 -11.20
N ALA A 51 19.56 9.51 -10.20
CA ALA A 51 20.74 8.66 -10.07
C ALA A 51 20.34 7.27 -9.61
N LEU A 52 19.62 7.19 -8.48
CA LEU A 52 19.09 5.97 -7.89
C LEU A 52 18.27 5.14 -8.89
N ASN A 53 17.38 5.75 -9.69
CA ASN A 53 16.61 5.02 -10.71
C ASN A 53 17.53 4.31 -11.73
N ARG A 54 18.60 4.99 -12.18
CA ARG A 54 19.57 4.43 -13.13
C ARG A 54 20.48 3.38 -12.50
N GLU A 55 20.90 3.56 -11.25
CA GLU A 55 21.72 2.56 -10.55
C GLU A 55 20.91 1.31 -10.21
N VAL A 56 19.65 1.45 -9.78
CA VAL A 56 18.73 0.31 -9.59
C VAL A 56 18.49 -0.44 -10.90
N ALA A 57 18.28 0.28 -12.00
CA ALA A 57 18.15 -0.33 -13.34
C ALA A 57 19.45 -0.99 -13.86
N ALA A 58 20.58 -0.82 -13.16
CA ALA A 58 21.86 -1.46 -13.46
C ALA A 58 22.22 -2.61 -12.48
N ILE A 59 21.38 -2.92 -11.49
CA ILE A 59 21.56 -4.10 -10.63
C ILE A 59 21.26 -5.37 -11.42
N ASN A 60 22.17 -6.34 -11.36
CA ASN A 60 21.94 -7.70 -11.87
C ASN A 60 21.14 -8.51 -10.85
N PHE A 61 19.81 -8.43 -10.91
CA PHE A 61 18.90 -9.22 -10.09
C PHE A 61 18.79 -10.68 -10.58
N PRO A 62 18.46 -11.67 -9.72
CA PRO A 62 18.33 -13.09 -10.13
C PRO A 62 17.25 -13.34 -11.18
N PHE A 63 16.17 -12.56 -11.16
CA PHE A 63 15.17 -12.44 -12.22
C PHE A 63 15.07 -10.96 -12.63
N PRO A 64 14.56 -10.62 -13.83
CA PRO A 64 14.40 -9.21 -14.21
C PRO A 64 13.54 -8.43 -13.21
N PHE A 65 14.08 -7.35 -12.66
CA PHE A 65 13.32 -6.35 -11.91
C PHE A 65 13.19 -5.08 -12.75
N LEU A 66 12.00 -4.51 -12.79
CA LEU A 66 11.76 -3.21 -13.42
C LEU A 66 11.08 -2.28 -12.41
N LEU A 67 11.78 -1.19 -12.07
CA LEU A 67 11.16 -0.04 -11.42
C LEU A 67 9.96 0.39 -12.25
N SER A 68 8.84 0.63 -11.59
CA SER A 68 7.64 1.13 -12.23
C SER A 68 6.76 1.88 -11.24
N ARG A 69 6.02 2.88 -11.72
CA ARG A 69 5.00 3.54 -10.91
C ARG A 69 3.74 2.69 -10.70
N GLN A 70 3.68 1.50 -11.32
CA GLN A 70 2.59 0.52 -11.18
C GLN A 70 3.16 -0.86 -10.80
N VAL A 71 2.62 -1.47 -9.74
CA VAL A 71 2.89 -2.87 -9.41
C VAL A 71 1.86 -3.82 -10.03
N GLY A 72 2.22 -5.10 -10.12
CA GLY A 72 1.36 -6.14 -10.64
C GLY A 72 1.27 -6.18 -12.17
N LEU A 73 2.19 -5.55 -12.90
CA LEU A 73 2.26 -5.63 -14.37
C LEU A 73 2.75 -7.02 -14.83
N GLU A 74 2.16 -7.58 -15.88
CA GLU A 74 2.70 -8.80 -16.52
C GLU A 74 4.07 -8.52 -17.16
N PRO A 75 5.00 -9.50 -17.25
CA PRO A 75 6.32 -9.31 -17.85
C PRO A 75 6.30 -8.75 -19.28
N LYS A 76 5.25 -9.08 -20.05
CA LYS A 76 4.99 -8.54 -21.40
C LYS A 76 4.63 -7.05 -21.41
N ASP A 77 3.95 -6.55 -20.38
CA ASP A 77 3.39 -5.19 -20.31
C ASP A 77 4.36 -4.21 -19.62
N GLN A 78 5.25 -4.72 -18.77
CA GLN A 78 6.34 -3.96 -18.13
C GLN A 78 7.32 -3.30 -19.11
N GLY A 79 7.37 -3.78 -20.37
CA GLY A 79 8.19 -3.17 -21.43
C GLY A 79 7.79 -1.73 -21.75
N GLU A 80 6.48 -1.44 -21.72
CA GLU A 80 5.88 -0.15 -22.08
C GLU A 80 5.41 0.66 -20.86
N GLY A 81 5.27 0.02 -19.70
CA GLY A 81 4.83 0.65 -18.45
C GLY A 81 5.72 1.80 -17.97
N ASP A 82 5.13 2.71 -17.18
CA ASP A 82 5.83 3.87 -16.61
C ASP A 82 6.94 3.42 -15.64
N LYS A 83 8.21 3.62 -16.02
CA LYS A 83 9.40 3.11 -15.28
C LYS A 83 9.88 4.00 -14.14
N ARG A 84 9.10 5.03 -13.81
CA ARG A 84 9.41 6.04 -12.79
C ARG A 84 9.00 5.56 -11.39
N GLY A 85 9.54 4.42 -10.99
CA GLY A 85 9.23 3.73 -9.73
C GLY A 85 9.88 4.33 -8.47
N LEU A 86 10.09 5.64 -8.42
CA LEU A 86 10.52 6.36 -7.22
C LEU A 86 9.67 7.62 -7.08
N GLU A 87 9.19 7.93 -5.88
CA GLU A 87 8.45 9.19 -5.58
C GLU A 87 8.34 9.41 -4.07
N PHE A 88 8.28 10.67 -3.63
CA PHE A 88 7.84 10.98 -2.27
C PHE A 88 6.30 10.88 -2.15
N VAL A 89 5.81 10.15 -1.14
CA VAL A 89 4.38 9.93 -0.88
C VAL A 89 4.02 10.24 0.59
N LYS A 90 2.71 10.33 0.88
CA LYS A 90 2.19 10.24 2.25
C LYS A 90 1.69 8.81 2.50
N PHE A 91 2.04 8.23 3.64
CA PHE A 91 1.57 6.93 4.12
C PHE A 91 1.38 7.02 5.64
N HIS A 92 0.16 6.76 6.14
CA HIS A 92 -0.22 7.04 7.53
C HIS A 92 0.22 8.45 8.00
N ASP A 93 -0.03 9.47 7.16
CA ASP A 93 0.39 10.88 7.28
C ASP A 93 1.91 11.17 7.35
N ARG A 94 2.73 10.12 7.48
CA ARG A 94 4.19 10.15 7.36
C ARG A 94 4.59 10.44 5.92
N VAL A 95 5.62 11.27 5.71
CA VAL A 95 6.31 11.35 4.40
C VAL A 95 7.18 10.11 4.24
N VAL A 96 7.07 9.44 3.10
CA VAL A 96 7.87 8.24 2.77
C VAL A 96 8.51 8.43 1.39
N LEU A 97 9.82 8.13 1.27
CA LEU A 97 10.43 7.94 -0.04
C LEU A 97 10.10 6.52 -0.51
N LYS A 98 9.22 6.39 -1.51
CA LYS A 98 8.73 5.10 -2.01
C LYS A 98 9.57 4.61 -3.19
N VAL A 99 9.90 3.32 -3.19
CA VAL A 99 10.43 2.53 -4.30
C VAL A 99 9.36 1.54 -4.74
N THR A 100 8.97 1.57 -6.02
CA THR A 100 7.92 0.72 -6.58
C THR A 100 8.43 -0.04 -7.80
N GLY A 101 8.07 -1.32 -7.95
CA GLY A 101 8.43 -2.08 -9.14
C GLY A 101 7.92 -3.53 -9.20
N ASN A 102 8.26 -4.19 -10.30
CA ASN A 102 7.82 -5.55 -10.62
C ASN A 102 9.05 -6.47 -10.75
N TYR A 103 9.02 -7.61 -10.05
CA TYR A 103 10.06 -8.62 -10.03
C TYR A 103 9.58 -9.90 -10.71
N ASN A 104 10.22 -10.29 -11.80
CA ASN A 104 9.78 -11.40 -12.66
C ASN A 104 10.20 -12.79 -12.12
N ALA A 105 10.40 -12.91 -10.81
CA ALA A 105 10.46 -14.19 -10.13
C ALA A 105 9.05 -14.79 -10.07
N ALA A 106 8.91 -16.03 -10.51
CA ALA A 106 7.67 -16.79 -10.47
C ALA A 106 7.84 -18.01 -9.54
N TYR A 107 7.60 -17.80 -8.25
CA TYR A 107 7.86 -18.80 -7.21
C TYR A 107 6.81 -19.92 -7.20
N ASN A 108 7.25 -21.16 -6.99
CA ASN A 108 6.34 -22.29 -6.80
C ASN A 108 5.72 -22.26 -5.38
N ALA A 109 4.42 -22.05 -5.29
CA ALA A 109 3.63 -22.01 -4.06
C ALA A 109 3.60 -23.35 -3.29
N ASP A 110 3.90 -24.44 -3.99
CA ASP A 110 3.86 -25.81 -3.48
C ASP A 110 5.27 -26.28 -3.03
N ALA A 111 6.30 -25.44 -3.21
CA ALA A 111 7.68 -25.67 -2.79
C ALA A 111 8.28 -24.57 -1.89
N LEU A 112 7.66 -23.38 -1.83
CA LEU A 112 8.03 -22.28 -0.95
C LEU A 112 6.79 -21.74 -0.22
N SER A 113 6.87 -21.61 1.10
CA SER A 113 5.85 -20.96 1.92
C SER A 113 5.66 -19.49 1.55
N GLN A 114 4.58 -18.87 2.04
CA GLN A 114 4.36 -17.44 1.82
C GLN A 114 5.47 -16.56 2.39
N ASN A 115 5.95 -16.86 3.61
CA ASN A 115 7.07 -16.14 4.20
C ASN A 115 8.38 -16.36 3.43
N GLN A 116 8.66 -17.57 2.96
CA GLN A 116 9.87 -17.85 2.15
C GLN A 116 9.89 -17.09 0.82
N ARG A 117 8.73 -16.88 0.19
CA ARG A 117 8.60 -16.04 -1.01
C ARG A 117 8.86 -14.56 -0.69
N ALA A 118 8.23 -14.05 0.38
CA ALA A 118 8.40 -12.66 0.82
C ALA A 118 9.85 -12.35 1.25
N ASP A 119 10.48 -13.22 2.05
CA ASP A 119 11.89 -13.08 2.49
C ASP A 119 12.86 -13.19 1.31
N ARG A 120 12.55 -14.03 0.32
CA ARG A 120 13.34 -14.08 -0.92
C ARG A 120 13.22 -12.78 -1.72
N THR A 121 12.02 -12.27 -1.99
CA THR A 121 11.84 -10.97 -2.67
C THR A 121 12.50 -9.83 -1.90
N PHE A 122 12.41 -9.84 -0.57
CA PHE A 122 13.08 -8.86 0.28
C PHE A 122 14.61 -8.92 0.14
N ARG A 123 15.22 -10.12 0.24
CA ARG A 123 16.69 -10.29 0.14
C ARG A 123 17.22 -10.10 -1.28
N GLU A 124 16.46 -10.48 -2.31
CA GLU A 124 16.87 -10.39 -3.71
C GLU A 124 16.63 -9.00 -4.32
N VAL A 125 15.60 -8.25 -3.87
CA VAL A 125 15.23 -6.95 -4.46
C VAL A 125 15.38 -5.79 -3.47
N VAL A 126 14.74 -5.88 -2.31
CA VAL A 126 14.68 -4.74 -1.36
C VAL A 126 16.06 -4.42 -0.79
N VAL A 127 16.82 -5.43 -0.32
CA VAL A 127 18.15 -5.20 0.30
C VAL A 127 19.16 -4.58 -0.68
N PRO A 128 19.32 -5.05 -1.94
CA PRO A 128 20.18 -4.39 -2.92
C PRO A 128 19.80 -2.93 -3.21
N ILE A 129 18.50 -2.62 -3.32
CA ILE A 129 18.06 -1.24 -3.56
C ILE A 129 18.24 -0.37 -2.31
N LEU A 130 17.96 -0.91 -1.12
CA LEU A 130 18.17 -0.23 0.17
C LEU A 130 19.65 0.15 0.38
N LYS A 131 20.59 -0.64 -0.15
CA LYS A 131 22.02 -0.29 -0.17
C LYS A 131 22.33 0.90 -1.10
N LEU A 132 21.61 1.08 -2.20
CA LEU A 132 21.73 2.27 -3.05
C LEU A 132 21.04 3.49 -2.43
N VAL A 133 19.86 3.32 -1.83
CA VAL A 133 19.20 4.39 -1.05
C VAL A 133 20.14 4.93 0.03
N ALA A 134 20.78 4.03 0.79
CA ALA A 134 21.74 4.39 1.84
C ALA A 134 23.06 5.01 1.34
N LYS A 135 23.29 5.02 0.02
CA LYS A 135 24.47 5.62 -0.66
C LYS A 135 24.14 6.95 -1.32
N ASP A 136 22.98 7.05 -2.00
CA ASP A 136 22.63 8.15 -2.91
C ASP A 136 21.67 9.18 -2.31
N ILE A 137 20.92 8.79 -1.28
CA ILE A 137 20.04 9.68 -0.51
C ILE A 137 20.79 10.07 0.77
N PRO A 138 20.82 11.35 1.19
CA PRO A 138 21.54 11.73 2.39
C PRO A 138 20.75 11.33 3.66
N PRO A 139 21.42 10.98 4.79
CA PRO A 139 20.73 10.52 6.01
C PRO A 139 19.80 11.54 6.68
N ASP A 140 19.95 12.83 6.36
CA ASP A 140 19.09 13.93 6.81
C ASP A 140 17.92 14.23 5.85
N VAL A 141 17.65 13.32 4.90
CA VAL A 141 16.49 13.40 4.01
C VAL A 141 15.20 13.65 4.79
N ALA A 142 14.43 14.65 4.37
CA ALA A 142 13.19 15.07 5.03
C ALA A 142 12.00 14.13 4.75
N CYS A 143 12.20 12.82 4.97
CA CYS A 143 11.16 11.80 5.03
C CYS A 143 11.29 10.97 6.31
N HIS A 144 10.18 10.39 6.75
CA HIS A 144 10.05 9.66 8.02
C HIS A 144 10.30 8.15 7.85
N ALA A 145 10.24 7.65 6.62
CA ALA A 145 10.55 6.27 6.27
C ALA A 145 11.03 6.14 4.82
N ILE A 146 11.68 5.02 4.52
CA ILE A 146 11.92 4.49 3.18
C ILE A 146 10.94 3.34 2.96
N GLY A 147 10.13 3.43 1.91
CA GLY A 147 9.11 2.45 1.56
C GLY A 147 9.46 1.66 0.31
N PHE A 148 9.12 0.39 0.28
CA PHE A 148 9.25 -0.51 -0.87
C PHE A 148 7.89 -1.14 -1.19
N GLU A 149 7.56 -1.25 -2.46
CA GLU A 149 6.30 -1.80 -2.99
C GLU A 149 6.63 -2.68 -4.21
N ILE A 150 6.82 -3.98 -3.97
CA ILE A 150 7.40 -4.92 -4.93
C ILE A 150 6.41 -6.03 -5.24
N ALA A 151 6.00 -6.17 -6.51
CA ALA A 151 5.22 -7.33 -6.97
C ALA A 151 6.13 -8.49 -7.41
N HIS A 152 5.75 -9.73 -7.10
CA HIS A 152 6.32 -10.95 -7.66
C HIS A 152 5.23 -11.96 -8.04
N HIS A 153 5.56 -12.92 -8.90
CA HIS A 153 4.64 -13.94 -9.39
C HIS A 153 4.67 -15.20 -8.52
N VAL A 154 3.52 -15.89 -8.43
CA VAL A 154 3.34 -17.12 -7.64
C VAL A 154 2.60 -18.15 -8.47
N ARG A 155 3.25 -19.28 -8.75
CA ARG A 155 2.70 -20.39 -9.53
C ARG A 155 2.30 -21.54 -8.61
N ARG A 156 1.11 -22.10 -8.81
CA ARG A 156 0.63 -23.34 -8.19
C ARG A 156 0.22 -24.32 -9.27
N ARG A 157 0.62 -25.59 -9.13
CA ARG A 157 0.10 -26.65 -10.00
C ARG A 157 -1.24 -27.15 -9.46
N THR A 158 -2.29 -27.06 -10.27
CA THR A 158 -3.54 -27.79 -10.03
C THR A 158 -3.65 -28.91 -11.08
N SER A 159 -4.45 -29.94 -10.83
CA SER A 159 -4.53 -31.11 -11.72
C SER A 159 -4.98 -30.79 -13.15
N ASN A 160 -5.63 -29.64 -13.35
CA ASN A 160 -6.25 -29.25 -14.62
C ASN A 160 -5.67 -27.96 -15.22
N SER A 161 -4.92 -27.16 -14.44
CA SER A 161 -4.33 -25.86 -14.86
C SER A 161 -3.10 -25.50 -14.01
N ASP A 162 -2.11 -24.84 -14.62
CA ASP A 162 -1.16 -24.01 -13.88
C ASP A 162 -1.87 -22.69 -13.48
N TYR A 163 -1.92 -22.37 -12.19
CA TYR A 163 -2.44 -21.09 -11.69
C TYR A 163 -1.28 -20.14 -11.43
N GLU A 164 -1.23 -19.01 -12.13
CA GLU A 164 -0.27 -17.93 -11.88
C GLU A 164 -0.98 -16.73 -11.23
N GLY A 165 -0.79 -16.59 -9.92
CA GLY A 165 -1.18 -15.42 -9.14
C GLY A 165 -0.01 -14.46 -8.93
N LYS A 166 -0.27 -13.38 -8.19
CA LYS A 166 0.73 -12.38 -7.80
C LYS A 166 0.69 -12.16 -6.30
N GLU A 167 1.84 -11.76 -5.74
CA GLU A 167 1.94 -11.22 -4.41
C GLU A 167 2.62 -9.85 -4.47
N ILE A 168 2.19 -8.91 -3.62
CA ILE A 168 2.78 -7.58 -3.48
C ILE A 168 3.31 -7.45 -2.06
N LEU A 169 4.64 -7.41 -1.94
CA LEU A 169 5.35 -7.16 -0.70
C LEU A 169 5.53 -5.65 -0.52
N VAL A 170 5.04 -5.13 0.60
CA VAL A 170 5.26 -3.75 1.05
C VAL A 170 6.13 -3.77 2.30
N VAL A 171 7.19 -2.97 2.33
CA VAL A 171 8.07 -2.81 3.51
C VAL A 171 8.34 -1.33 3.72
N VAL A 172 7.95 -0.79 4.87
CA VAL A 172 8.19 0.61 5.27
C VAL A 172 9.10 0.62 6.49
N LEU A 173 10.33 1.07 6.28
CA LEU A 173 11.41 1.15 7.27
C LEU A 173 11.57 2.60 7.73
N ASP A 174 11.56 2.85 9.05
CA ASP A 174 11.95 4.16 9.61
C ASP A 174 13.28 4.63 8.99
N THR A 175 13.40 5.92 8.65
CA THR A 175 14.59 6.44 7.93
C THR A 175 15.89 6.07 8.64
N ALA A 176 15.95 6.24 9.96
CA ALA A 176 17.12 5.89 10.77
C ALA A 176 17.43 4.38 10.85
N ASP A 177 16.51 3.50 10.47
CA ASP A 177 16.72 2.06 10.36
C ASP A 177 17.04 1.63 8.93
N ALA A 178 16.39 2.22 7.93
CA ALA A 178 16.70 2.04 6.51
C ALA A 178 18.20 2.31 6.23
N PHE A 179 18.74 3.42 6.75
CA PHE A 179 20.16 3.76 6.62
C PHE A 179 21.09 2.79 7.38
N ARG A 180 20.67 2.22 8.53
CA ARG A 180 21.54 1.32 9.31
C ARG A 180 21.49 -0.14 8.86
N TYR A 181 20.40 -0.59 8.23
CA TYR A 181 20.10 -2.00 7.97
C TYR A 181 21.27 -2.79 7.34
N ASN A 182 21.96 -2.17 6.38
CA ASN A 182 23.09 -2.80 5.71
C ASN A 182 24.28 -3.06 6.65
N GLY A 183 24.55 -2.15 7.59
CA GLY A 183 25.66 -2.21 8.55
C GLY A 183 25.37 -3.01 9.82
N VAL A 184 24.17 -3.56 10.01
CA VAL A 184 23.87 -4.46 11.12
C VAL A 184 24.40 -5.85 10.79
N GLU A 185 25.47 -6.29 11.45
CA GLU A 185 26.15 -7.54 11.09
C GLU A 185 25.30 -8.80 11.34
N SER A 186 24.55 -8.85 12.45
CA SER A 186 23.82 -10.05 12.89
C SER A 186 22.41 -10.14 12.33
N ASP A 187 22.02 -11.35 11.92
CA ASP A 187 20.66 -11.64 11.42
C ASP A 187 19.59 -11.35 12.46
N ALA A 188 19.86 -11.59 13.75
CA ALA A 188 18.97 -11.20 14.84
C ALA A 188 18.75 -9.68 14.92
N GLY A 189 19.78 -8.87 14.61
CA GLY A 189 19.68 -7.42 14.53
C GLY A 189 18.92 -6.93 13.30
N ARG A 190 19.12 -7.57 12.14
CA ARG A 190 18.35 -7.29 10.91
C ARG A 190 16.87 -7.66 11.08
N GLN A 191 16.60 -8.84 11.64
CA GLN A 191 15.25 -9.26 12.03
C GLN A 191 14.63 -8.30 13.04
N ALA A 192 15.40 -7.77 14.01
CA ALA A 192 14.89 -6.79 14.96
C ALA A 192 14.47 -5.46 14.30
N ILE A 193 15.04 -5.07 13.15
CA ILE A 193 14.55 -3.94 12.34
C ILE A 193 13.21 -4.31 11.67
N LEU A 194 13.13 -5.47 11.01
CA LEU A 194 11.90 -5.93 10.36
C LEU A 194 10.74 -6.09 11.37
N ASN A 195 11.04 -6.57 12.58
CA ASN A 195 10.10 -6.73 13.69
C ASN A 195 9.39 -5.43 14.13
N ARG A 196 9.92 -4.25 13.77
CA ARG A 196 9.35 -2.93 14.11
C ARG A 196 9.05 -2.05 12.87
N SER A 197 9.18 -2.63 11.69
CA SER A 197 8.84 -1.98 10.41
C SER A 197 7.37 -2.23 10.07
N GLU A 198 6.71 -1.31 9.37
CA GLU A 198 5.36 -1.55 8.85
C GLU A 198 5.48 -2.40 7.58
N ILE A 199 5.12 -3.69 7.66
CA ILE A 199 5.27 -4.66 6.56
C ILE A 199 3.90 -5.24 6.20
N TYR A 200 3.61 -5.33 4.90
CA TYR A 200 2.37 -5.91 4.38
C TYR A 200 2.65 -6.88 3.24
N LEU A 201 1.79 -7.89 3.11
CA LEU A 201 1.75 -8.78 1.96
C LEU A 201 0.30 -8.85 1.45
N ASN A 202 0.09 -8.48 0.19
CA ASN A 202 -1.25 -8.30 -0.40
C ASN A 202 -2.17 -7.39 0.44
N GLY A 203 -1.60 -6.32 1.00
CA GLY A 203 -2.33 -5.34 1.83
C GLY A 203 -2.69 -5.81 3.25
N LYS A 204 -2.34 -7.05 3.64
CA LYS A 204 -2.49 -7.57 5.01
C LYS A 204 -1.18 -7.40 5.79
N GLU A 205 -1.26 -7.00 7.05
CA GLU A 205 -0.07 -6.84 7.92
C GLU A 205 0.68 -8.18 8.04
N PHE A 206 2.00 -8.17 7.90
CA PHE A 206 2.77 -9.40 7.68
C PHE A 206 4.10 -9.41 8.43
N GLY A 207 4.24 -10.32 9.39
CA GLY A 207 5.47 -10.53 10.14
C GLY A 207 6.55 -11.22 9.30
N LEU A 208 7.36 -10.46 8.57
CA LEU A 208 8.44 -11.02 7.75
C LEU A 208 9.55 -11.65 8.61
N ALA A 209 9.79 -12.95 8.43
CA ALA A 209 10.77 -13.74 9.18
C ALA A 209 11.91 -14.22 8.27
N GLN A 210 13.15 -13.78 8.51
CA GLN A 210 14.28 -14.07 7.62
C GLN A 210 14.71 -15.54 7.71
N GLY A 211 14.78 -16.21 6.56
CA GLY A 211 15.14 -17.62 6.45
C GLY A 211 14.15 -18.64 7.01
N GLN A 212 12.98 -18.22 7.53
CA GLN A 212 12.01 -19.11 8.17
C GLN A 212 10.93 -19.62 7.19
N ALA A 213 10.35 -20.78 7.51
CA ALA A 213 9.17 -21.28 6.81
C ALA A 213 7.92 -20.47 7.17
N GLU A 214 7.67 -20.24 8.46
CA GLU A 214 6.51 -19.48 8.93
C GLU A 214 6.83 -18.00 9.15
N PRO A 215 5.84 -17.10 9.02
CA PRO A 215 5.99 -15.71 9.40
C PRO A 215 6.14 -15.55 10.93
N VAL A 216 6.57 -14.37 11.34
CA VAL A 216 6.43 -13.87 12.70
C VAL A 216 4.95 -13.75 13.06
N ASP A 217 4.58 -14.30 14.22
CA ASP A 217 3.32 -13.98 14.91
C ASP A 217 3.35 -12.52 15.39
N LEU A 218 2.35 -11.73 14.97
CA LEU A 218 2.18 -10.32 15.32
C LEU A 218 1.28 -10.14 16.56
N GLU A 219 0.33 -11.05 16.81
CA GLU A 219 -0.59 -10.94 17.95
C GLU A 219 0.13 -11.29 19.25
N ALA A 220 0.98 -12.31 19.25
CA ALA A 220 1.85 -12.67 20.38
C ALA A 220 2.90 -11.61 20.75
N ARG A 221 3.02 -10.53 19.96
CA ARG A 221 3.97 -9.42 20.20
C ARG A 221 3.32 -8.12 20.65
N GLY A 222 2.03 -7.95 20.39
CA GLY A 222 1.34 -6.66 20.52
C GLY A 222 1.72 -5.68 19.41
N LYS A 223 0.86 -4.67 19.20
CA LYS A 223 1.04 -3.68 18.13
C LYS A 223 2.27 -2.78 18.39
N PRO A 224 3.03 -2.39 17.36
CA PRO A 224 4.10 -1.41 17.51
C PRO A 224 3.54 -0.05 17.95
N VAL A 225 3.98 0.44 19.12
CA VAL A 225 3.51 1.71 19.70
C VAL A 225 4.40 2.85 19.23
N PHE A 226 3.95 3.55 18.17
CA PHE A 226 4.54 4.82 17.74
C PHE A 226 3.65 5.98 18.19
N GLY A 227 3.99 6.58 19.33
CA GLY A 227 3.34 7.80 19.82
C GLY A 227 3.95 9.07 19.21
N PRO A 228 3.21 10.19 19.10
CA PRO A 228 3.76 11.45 18.60
C PRO A 228 4.79 12.04 19.59
N GLY A 229 6.07 11.93 19.25
CA GLY A 229 7.17 12.58 19.97
C GLY A 229 7.77 11.77 21.12
N ALA A 230 8.77 10.94 20.80
CA ALA A 230 9.75 10.44 21.75
C ALA A 230 11.17 10.78 21.25
N PRO A 231 12.04 11.43 22.06
CA PRO A 231 13.39 11.77 21.63
C PRO A 231 14.28 10.54 21.55
N ALA A 232 15.18 10.49 20.57
CA ALA A 232 16.17 9.43 20.45
C ALA A 232 17.17 9.49 21.61
N ASN A 233 17.40 8.34 22.27
CA ASN A 233 18.39 8.21 23.34
C ASN A 233 19.25 6.94 23.10
N PRO A 234 20.59 7.02 23.08
CA PRO A 234 21.47 5.88 22.76
C PRO A 234 21.86 5.05 24.01
N ALA A 235 22.24 3.80 23.77
CA ALA A 235 22.61 2.76 24.75
C ALA A 235 21.47 2.27 25.68
N GLY A 236 21.46 1.02 26.17
CA GLY A 236 22.33 -0.11 25.81
C GLY A 236 22.06 -1.37 26.66
N SER A 237 22.15 -2.55 26.02
CA SER A 237 22.33 -3.90 26.60
C SER A 237 21.45 -4.41 27.76
N ASN A 238 20.68 -5.46 27.46
CA ASN A 238 20.41 -6.67 28.27
C ASN A 238 19.62 -6.59 29.61
N GLY A 239 18.75 -7.60 29.83
CA GLY A 239 18.33 -8.03 31.17
C GLY A 239 16.87 -8.48 31.29
N VAL A 240 16.60 -9.78 31.21
CA VAL A 240 15.32 -10.37 31.64
C VAL A 240 15.47 -10.85 33.09
N HIS A 241 14.63 -10.40 34.03
CA HIS A 241 14.01 -11.28 35.04
C HIS A 241 12.91 -10.61 35.91
N VAL A 242 11.75 -11.27 35.89
CA VAL A 242 10.69 -11.46 36.91
C VAL A 242 10.79 -10.74 38.27
N SER A 243 9.75 -9.94 38.56
CA SER A 243 9.02 -9.70 39.83
C SER A 243 9.68 -9.85 41.22
N GLN A 244 9.57 -8.81 42.06
CA GLN A 244 8.69 -8.79 43.25
C GLN A 244 8.57 -7.39 43.90
N SER A 245 7.69 -7.24 44.90
CA SER A 245 7.32 -5.95 45.54
C SER A 245 7.74 -5.88 47.01
N THR A 246 8.24 -4.73 47.49
CA THR A 246 8.09 -4.21 48.88
C THR A 246 8.71 -2.80 49.08
N LEU A 247 8.37 -2.14 50.20
CA LEU A 247 8.82 -0.80 50.65
C LEU A 247 9.00 -0.81 52.20
N PRO A 248 9.62 0.22 52.86
CA PRO A 248 10.59 1.22 52.40
C PRO A 248 11.96 1.04 53.15
N PRO A 249 12.41 1.72 54.25
CA PRO A 249 12.02 2.95 54.98
C PRO A 249 13.12 4.06 55.16
N ASN A 250 12.66 5.29 55.41
CA ASN A 250 13.24 6.39 56.24
C ASN A 250 14.75 6.73 56.30
N PHE A 251 15.07 8.02 56.13
CA PHE A 251 15.70 8.85 57.19
C PHE A 251 15.31 10.35 57.06
N ARG A 252 15.60 11.20 58.06
CA ARG A 252 15.10 12.59 58.19
C ARG A 252 16.18 13.70 58.19
N ILE A 253 15.78 14.85 57.61
CA ILE A 253 16.14 16.28 57.85
C ILE A 253 16.30 16.70 59.35
N PRO A 254 16.74 17.94 59.74
CA PRO A 254 16.89 19.24 59.03
C PRO A 254 18.25 19.95 59.36
N PRO A 255 18.44 21.32 59.37
CA PRO A 255 17.71 22.50 58.83
C PRO A 255 18.62 23.27 57.81
N ALA A 256 18.60 24.59 57.51
CA ALA A 256 17.86 25.85 57.83
C ALA A 256 18.01 26.81 56.61
N GLY A 257 17.45 28.04 56.49
CA GLY A 257 16.43 28.80 57.22
C GLY A 257 16.46 30.30 56.82
N THR A 258 15.35 31.05 56.96
CA THR A 258 15.19 32.54 56.83
C THR A 258 15.58 33.21 55.49
N ASP A 259 14.90 34.24 54.95
CA ASP A 259 13.83 35.12 55.45
C ASP A 259 12.91 35.64 54.32
N ALA A 260 11.83 36.35 54.67
CA ALA A 260 10.97 37.09 53.74
C ALA A 260 10.39 38.37 54.38
N PRO A 261 9.96 39.36 53.58
CA PRO A 261 8.85 40.25 53.97
C PRO A 261 7.63 40.16 53.02
N ARG A 262 6.52 40.78 53.46
CA ARG A 262 5.20 40.85 52.80
C ARG A 262 4.71 42.32 52.75
N THR A 263 3.44 42.50 52.38
CA THR A 263 2.53 43.67 52.45
C THR A 263 2.57 44.67 51.29
N ASP A 264 1.47 45.25 50.78
CA ASP A 264 0.00 44.97 50.80
C ASP A 264 -0.60 45.57 49.48
N SER A 265 -1.75 45.17 48.90
CA SER A 265 -3.12 45.53 49.32
C SER A 265 -4.16 45.23 48.19
N VAL A 266 -5.46 45.04 48.52
CA VAL A 266 -6.63 44.62 47.68
C VAL A 266 -7.92 45.08 48.44
N PRO A 267 -9.15 45.35 47.89
CA PRO A 267 -9.82 45.13 46.56
C PRO A 267 -10.34 46.49 45.94
N PRO A 268 -11.49 46.70 45.22
CA PRO A 268 -12.52 45.81 44.62
C PRO A 268 -13.08 46.14 43.20
N GLY A 269 -13.84 45.17 42.63
CA GLY A 269 -14.75 45.33 41.47
C GLY A 269 -14.17 44.84 40.14
N THR A 270 -14.85 44.07 39.29
CA THR A 270 -16.20 43.45 39.36
C THR A 270 -16.17 42.09 38.66
N VAL A 271 -17.06 41.16 39.03
CA VAL A 271 -17.09 39.78 38.53
C VAL A 271 -17.99 39.64 37.31
N GLU A 272 -17.51 38.99 36.23
CA GLU A 272 -18.34 38.44 35.16
C GLU A 272 -18.25 36.90 35.17
N ALA A 273 -19.36 36.22 34.86
CA ALA A 273 -19.57 34.83 35.28
C ALA A 273 -19.22 33.80 34.19
N ALA A 274 -18.48 32.76 34.59
CA ALA A 274 -18.27 31.56 33.77
C ALA A 274 -19.48 30.61 33.87
N PRO A 275 -20.09 30.16 32.75
CA PRO A 275 -21.17 29.18 32.76
C PRO A 275 -20.70 27.74 32.52
N ALA A 276 -21.33 26.81 33.23
CA ALA A 276 -21.45 25.36 32.97
C ALA A 276 -20.16 24.51 32.95
N ALA A 277 -20.12 23.51 33.85
CA ALA A 277 -19.18 22.41 33.75
C ALA A 277 -19.47 21.53 32.52
N VAL A 278 -18.44 21.24 31.73
CA VAL A 278 -18.48 20.19 30.70
C VAL A 278 -18.68 18.85 31.41
N LYS A 279 -19.71 18.09 31.00
CA LYS A 279 -19.95 16.73 31.52
C LYS A 279 -18.73 15.85 31.22
N ALA A 280 -18.47 14.87 32.09
CA ALA A 280 -17.38 13.92 31.88
C ALA A 280 -17.44 13.32 30.46
N ASN A 281 -16.28 13.20 29.82
CA ASN A 281 -16.17 12.47 28.55
C ASN A 281 -16.81 11.09 28.72
N PRO A 282 -17.61 10.61 27.74
CA PRO A 282 -17.88 9.20 27.62
C PRO A 282 -16.57 8.41 27.62
N GLU A 283 -16.59 7.27 28.30
CA GLU A 283 -15.54 6.27 28.23
C GLU A 283 -15.23 5.94 26.75
N PRO A 284 -13.95 5.72 26.35
CA PRO A 284 -13.63 5.34 24.98
C PRO A 284 -14.50 4.14 24.57
N PRO A 285 -15.18 4.19 23.41
CA PRO A 285 -16.07 3.11 23.00
C PRO A 285 -15.28 1.80 22.99
N ALA A 286 -15.76 0.82 23.76
CA ALA A 286 -15.09 -0.47 23.93
C ALA A 286 -14.68 -1.02 22.57
N ALA A 287 -13.41 -1.43 22.44
CA ALA A 287 -12.84 -1.86 21.17
C ALA A 287 -13.73 -2.96 20.56
N ALA A 288 -14.36 -2.65 19.43
CA ALA A 288 -15.28 -3.56 18.77
C ALA A 288 -14.57 -4.89 18.52
N ALA A 289 -15.20 -6.00 18.94
CA ALA A 289 -14.62 -7.33 18.81
C ALA A 289 -14.26 -7.59 17.33
N THR A 290 -12.98 -7.87 17.07
CA THR A 290 -12.46 -8.10 15.73
C THR A 290 -13.06 -9.36 15.15
N ALA A 291 -13.79 -9.24 14.04
CA ALA A 291 -14.45 -10.37 13.40
C ALA A 291 -13.42 -11.37 12.85
N THR A 292 -13.66 -12.65 13.12
CA THR A 292 -12.82 -13.79 12.76
C THR A 292 -13.41 -14.56 11.59
N GLN A 293 -12.62 -15.42 10.94
CA GLN A 293 -13.16 -16.25 9.85
C GLN A 293 -14.33 -17.12 10.30
N ALA A 294 -14.36 -17.57 11.56
CA ALA A 294 -15.46 -18.34 12.12
C ALA A 294 -16.79 -17.55 12.19
N ASP A 295 -16.74 -16.22 12.27
CA ASP A 295 -17.93 -15.36 12.24
C ASP A 295 -18.46 -15.21 10.80
N ALA A 296 -17.56 -15.08 9.82
CA ALA A 296 -17.92 -15.12 8.40
C ALA A 296 -18.51 -16.48 7.99
N ASP A 297 -17.91 -17.60 8.45
CA ASP A 297 -18.38 -18.96 8.19
C ASP A 297 -19.77 -19.21 8.82
N GLN A 298 -20.01 -18.69 10.03
CA GLN A 298 -21.33 -18.73 10.67
C GLN A 298 -22.38 -17.94 9.88
N LEU A 299 -22.05 -16.73 9.43
CA LEU A 299 -22.94 -15.92 8.58
C LEU A 299 -23.20 -16.58 7.22
N GLN A 300 -22.19 -17.23 6.63
CA GLN A 300 -22.33 -18.01 5.40
C GLN A 300 -23.34 -19.15 5.59
N ALA A 301 -23.17 -19.97 6.63
CA ALA A 301 -24.11 -21.05 6.95
C ALA A 301 -25.53 -20.54 7.27
N LYS A 302 -25.64 -19.43 8.02
CA LYS A 302 -26.91 -18.79 8.41
C LYS A 302 -27.69 -18.25 7.22
N TYR A 303 -27.02 -17.67 6.22
CA TYR A 303 -27.66 -16.98 5.11
C TYR A 303 -27.53 -17.68 3.74
N GLN A 304 -26.91 -18.86 3.64
CA GLN A 304 -26.64 -19.55 2.37
C GLN A 304 -27.83 -19.52 1.38
N LYS A 305 -29.04 -19.89 1.80
CA LYS A 305 -30.24 -19.87 0.94
C LYS A 305 -30.57 -18.48 0.36
N LYS A 306 -30.29 -17.40 1.11
CA LYS A 306 -30.47 -16.02 0.66
C LYS A 306 -29.31 -15.57 -0.25
N LEU A 307 -28.10 -16.08 -0.03
CA LEU A 307 -26.96 -15.87 -0.93
C LEU A 307 -27.15 -16.60 -2.28
N ASP A 308 -27.69 -17.82 -2.26
CA ASP A 308 -28.06 -18.60 -3.45
C ASP A 308 -29.14 -17.88 -4.28
N ALA A 309 -30.11 -17.25 -3.60
CA ALA A 309 -31.15 -16.43 -4.24
C ALA A 309 -30.57 -15.13 -4.81
N LEU A 310 -29.77 -14.41 -4.02
CA LEU A 310 -29.08 -13.19 -4.43
C LEU A 310 -28.15 -13.42 -5.63
N GLY A 311 -27.44 -14.55 -5.69
CA GLY A 311 -26.62 -14.93 -6.84
C GLY A 311 -27.45 -15.12 -8.11
N LYS A 312 -28.60 -15.81 -8.01
CA LYS A 312 -29.51 -16.04 -9.15
C LYS A 312 -30.20 -14.75 -9.62
N GLU A 313 -30.75 -13.97 -8.70
CA GLU A 313 -31.36 -12.67 -9.01
C GLU A 313 -30.33 -11.67 -9.56
N GLY A 314 -29.13 -11.64 -8.98
CA GLY A 314 -28.05 -10.77 -9.39
C GLY A 314 -27.49 -11.13 -10.76
N ALA A 315 -27.36 -12.42 -11.09
CA ALA A 315 -26.95 -12.86 -12.42
C ALA A 315 -28.00 -12.52 -13.49
N ALA A 316 -29.29 -12.59 -13.14
CA ALA A 316 -30.39 -12.26 -14.04
C ALA A 316 -30.59 -10.74 -14.25
N ASN A 317 -30.40 -9.91 -13.22
CA ASN A 317 -30.82 -8.49 -13.23
C ASN A 317 -29.73 -7.46 -12.91
N LEU A 318 -28.66 -7.84 -12.19
CA LEU A 318 -27.66 -6.92 -11.63
C LEU A 318 -26.23 -7.21 -12.16
N HIS A 319 -26.13 -7.95 -13.27
CA HIS A 319 -24.88 -8.36 -13.93
C HIS A 319 -23.88 -9.14 -13.05
N PHE A 320 -24.33 -9.85 -12.00
CA PHE A 320 -23.41 -10.72 -11.25
C PHE A 320 -22.87 -11.82 -12.14
N VAL A 321 -21.66 -12.30 -11.86
CA VAL A 321 -21.13 -13.49 -12.56
C VAL A 321 -21.78 -14.76 -12.01
N ASP A 322 -22.00 -15.72 -12.91
CA ASP A 322 -22.59 -17.03 -12.63
C ASP A 322 -21.60 -18.04 -12.01
N TYR A 323 -20.29 -17.83 -12.23
CA TYR A 323 -19.22 -18.71 -11.77
C TYR A 323 -18.62 -18.35 -10.38
N VAL A 324 -19.11 -17.30 -9.71
CA VAL A 324 -18.73 -16.96 -8.32
C VAL A 324 -20.00 -16.61 -7.53
N ALA A 325 -20.33 -17.42 -6.52
CA ALA A 325 -21.47 -17.14 -5.64
C ALA A 325 -21.14 -16.00 -4.64
N PRO A 326 -22.12 -15.19 -4.22
CA PRO A 326 -21.96 -14.26 -3.10
C PRO A 326 -21.53 -14.99 -1.81
N SER A 327 -20.57 -14.44 -1.09
CA SER A 327 -20.02 -15.05 0.13
C SER A 327 -19.53 -14.03 1.15
N PHE A 328 -19.53 -14.39 2.44
CA PHE A 328 -18.93 -13.55 3.48
C PHE A 328 -17.42 -13.74 3.57
N VAL A 329 -16.71 -12.64 3.78
CA VAL A 329 -15.24 -12.60 3.92
C VAL A 329 -14.82 -11.66 5.05
N ILE A 330 -13.65 -11.92 5.63
CA ILE A 330 -13.03 -11.01 6.59
C ILE A 330 -12.12 -10.01 5.87
N PHE A 331 -12.52 -8.74 5.92
CA PHE A 331 -11.78 -7.61 5.39
C PHE A 331 -11.56 -6.58 6.51
N ARG A 332 -10.29 -6.29 6.82
CA ARG A 332 -9.87 -5.38 7.91
C ARG A 332 -10.54 -5.70 9.26
N ASN A 333 -10.58 -6.99 9.61
CA ASN A 333 -11.09 -7.53 10.88
C ASN A 333 -12.59 -7.28 11.10
N ARG A 334 -13.35 -7.25 9.99
CA ARG A 334 -14.80 -7.05 9.92
C ARG A 334 -15.39 -7.96 8.86
N VAL A 335 -16.67 -8.34 8.97
CA VAL A 335 -17.34 -9.14 7.93
C VAL A 335 -17.87 -8.25 6.82
N TYR A 336 -17.48 -8.55 5.58
CA TYR A 336 -18.03 -7.96 4.37
C TYR A 336 -18.76 -9.05 3.59
N LEU A 337 -19.86 -8.71 2.89
CA LEU A 337 -20.38 -9.59 1.84
C LEU A 337 -19.65 -9.27 0.53
N GLN A 338 -18.94 -10.25 -0.02
CA GLN A 338 -18.31 -10.16 -1.34
C GLN A 338 -19.29 -10.57 -2.45
N ILE A 339 -19.33 -9.77 -3.52
CA ILE A 339 -20.00 -10.07 -4.79
C ILE A 339 -19.07 -9.77 -5.97
N THR A 340 -19.25 -10.48 -7.09
CA THR A 340 -18.51 -10.22 -8.33
C THR A 340 -19.48 -9.84 -9.47
N VAL A 341 -19.27 -8.67 -10.08
CA VAL A 341 -20.16 -8.04 -11.06
C VAL A 341 -19.42 -7.82 -12.38
N ARG A 342 -20.06 -8.09 -13.51
CA ARG A 342 -19.54 -7.78 -14.85
C ARG A 342 -19.96 -6.38 -15.28
N ASN A 343 -19.01 -5.51 -15.58
CA ASN A 343 -19.32 -4.25 -16.23
C ASN A 343 -19.74 -4.51 -17.70
N PRO A 344 -20.93 -4.06 -18.15
CA PRO A 344 -21.33 -4.14 -19.55
C PRO A 344 -20.57 -3.15 -20.44
N ARG A 345 -19.93 -2.11 -19.87
CA ARG A 345 -19.06 -1.19 -20.62
C ARG A 345 -17.80 -1.92 -21.10
N VAL A 346 -17.48 -1.71 -22.37
CA VAL A 346 -16.19 -2.07 -22.95
C VAL A 346 -15.32 -0.81 -22.98
N PHE A 347 -14.10 -0.92 -22.47
CA PHE A 347 -13.10 0.15 -22.45
C PHE A 347 -12.01 -0.13 -23.48
N ASP A 348 -11.26 0.89 -23.88
CA ASP A 348 -9.95 0.70 -24.48
C ASP A 348 -8.94 0.39 -23.36
N ALA A 349 -8.03 -0.58 -23.59
CA ALA A 349 -6.95 -0.88 -22.67
C ALA A 349 -5.87 0.22 -22.66
N HIS A 350 -5.67 0.88 -23.80
CA HIS A 350 -4.61 1.85 -24.06
C HIS A 350 -5.08 3.30 -24.00
N ALA A 351 -6.39 3.58 -24.12
CA ALA A 351 -6.94 4.93 -23.93
C ALA A 351 -7.43 5.16 -22.49
N GLY A 352 -6.99 6.28 -21.90
CA GLY A 352 -7.31 6.65 -20.52
C GLY A 352 -6.47 5.92 -19.47
N SER A 353 -6.52 6.42 -18.23
CA SER A 353 -5.84 5.83 -17.09
C SER A 353 -6.72 4.82 -16.35
N ILE A 354 -6.11 3.95 -15.54
CA ILE A 354 -6.86 3.07 -14.60
C ILE A 354 -7.82 3.87 -13.71
N TYR A 355 -7.42 5.08 -13.28
CA TYR A 355 -8.26 5.99 -12.50
C TYR A 355 -9.49 6.45 -13.29
N LYS A 356 -9.33 6.77 -14.59
CA LYS A 356 -10.45 7.17 -15.45
C LYS A 356 -11.42 6.02 -15.68
N ARG A 357 -10.91 4.81 -15.97
CA ARG A 357 -11.75 3.63 -16.14
C ARG A 357 -12.46 3.25 -14.84
N ALA A 358 -11.78 3.32 -13.70
CA ALA A 358 -12.38 2.98 -12.41
C ALA A 358 -13.41 4.01 -11.93
N ALA A 359 -13.17 5.31 -12.12
CA ALA A 359 -14.18 6.35 -11.90
C ALA A 359 -15.40 6.15 -12.81
N GLN A 360 -15.21 5.95 -14.11
CA GLN A 360 -16.30 5.68 -15.06
C GLN A 360 -17.03 4.35 -14.78
N SER A 361 -16.37 3.37 -14.17
CA SER A 361 -16.98 2.10 -13.76
C SER A 361 -17.80 2.24 -12.48
N PHE A 362 -17.38 3.12 -11.58
CA PHE A 362 -18.19 3.48 -10.42
C PHE A 362 -19.39 4.32 -10.86
N ASP A 363 -19.14 5.50 -11.40
CA ASP A 363 -20.13 6.56 -11.60
C ASP A 363 -21.18 6.20 -12.66
N LEU A 364 -20.72 5.67 -13.80
CA LEU A 364 -21.57 5.39 -14.97
C LEU A 364 -22.06 3.92 -15.02
N PHE A 365 -21.93 3.17 -13.91
CA PHE A 365 -22.47 1.82 -13.78
C PHE A 365 -22.75 1.42 -12.33
N LEU A 366 -21.73 1.21 -11.47
CA LEU A 366 -21.94 0.63 -10.13
C LEU A 366 -22.82 1.50 -9.22
N GLY A 367 -22.61 2.82 -9.19
CA GLY A 367 -23.33 3.75 -8.32
C GLY A 367 -24.85 3.63 -8.44
N GLY A 368 -25.36 3.48 -9.67
CA GLY A 368 -26.79 3.25 -9.92
C GLY A 368 -27.30 1.87 -9.49
N GLN A 369 -26.43 0.84 -9.47
CA GLN A 369 -26.77 -0.52 -9.06
C GLN A 369 -26.78 -0.71 -7.52
N LEU A 370 -26.04 0.12 -6.78
CA LEU A 370 -25.86 -0.04 -5.33
C LEU A 370 -27.18 -0.09 -4.55
N LYS A 371 -28.22 0.65 -4.98
CA LYS A 371 -29.54 0.66 -4.33
C LYS A 371 -30.22 -0.70 -4.40
N ASP A 372 -30.26 -1.29 -5.60
CA ASP A 372 -30.87 -2.60 -5.85
C ASP A 372 -30.07 -3.76 -5.24
N ILE A 373 -28.74 -3.63 -5.19
CA ILE A 373 -27.86 -4.59 -4.50
C ILE A 373 -28.14 -4.55 -2.99
N VAL A 374 -28.08 -3.36 -2.37
CA VAL A 374 -28.25 -3.19 -0.92
C VAL A 374 -29.63 -3.63 -0.43
N ALA A 375 -30.69 -3.34 -1.20
CA ALA A 375 -32.05 -3.78 -0.88
C ALA A 375 -32.21 -5.31 -0.77
N ARG A 376 -31.31 -6.10 -1.39
CA ARG A 376 -31.34 -7.56 -1.37
C ARG A 376 -30.40 -8.21 -0.35
N LEU A 377 -29.54 -7.43 0.31
CA LEU A 377 -28.58 -7.96 1.30
C LEU A 377 -29.27 -8.58 2.52
N PRO A 378 -28.63 -9.52 3.23
CA PRO A 378 -29.07 -9.93 4.57
C PRO A 378 -29.04 -8.73 5.53
N ALA A 379 -30.12 -8.55 6.30
CA ALA A 379 -30.19 -7.55 7.36
C ALA A 379 -29.63 -8.17 8.65
N ASP A 380 -28.33 -7.98 8.86
CA ASP A 380 -27.60 -8.40 10.05
C ASP A 380 -26.62 -7.29 10.44
N GLU A 381 -26.42 -7.08 11.74
CA GLU A 381 -25.53 -6.05 12.28
C GLU A 381 -24.05 -6.47 12.26
N GLN A 382 -23.77 -7.78 12.14
CA GLN A 382 -22.41 -8.32 11.99
C GLN A 382 -21.82 -8.04 10.60
N ILE A 383 -22.66 -7.71 9.61
CA ILE A 383 -22.22 -7.39 8.24
C ILE A 383 -21.92 -5.89 8.18
N GLU A 384 -20.64 -5.54 8.20
CA GLU A 384 -20.19 -4.15 8.27
C GLU A 384 -19.93 -3.51 6.91
N GLY A 385 -19.88 -4.28 5.83
CA GLY A 385 -19.62 -3.77 4.49
C GLY A 385 -20.08 -4.65 3.34
N LEU A 386 -20.06 -4.05 2.15
CA LEU A 386 -20.25 -4.69 0.86
C LEU A 386 -18.93 -4.60 0.10
N ASP A 387 -18.39 -5.73 -0.35
CA ASP A 387 -17.23 -5.80 -1.23
C ASP A 387 -17.72 -6.14 -2.65
N VAL A 388 -17.42 -5.27 -3.61
CA VAL A 388 -17.81 -5.44 -5.01
C VAL A 388 -16.57 -5.56 -5.89
N THR A 389 -16.24 -6.77 -6.32
CA THR A 389 -15.29 -6.99 -7.42
C THR A 389 -15.99 -6.76 -8.77
N LEU A 390 -15.69 -5.63 -9.40
CA LEU A 390 -16.24 -5.20 -10.69
C LEU A 390 -15.27 -5.55 -11.82
N LEU A 391 -15.74 -6.30 -12.82
CA LEU A 391 -14.92 -6.80 -13.94
C LEU A 391 -15.17 -5.99 -15.21
N ASN A 392 -14.21 -5.10 -15.53
CA ASN A 392 -14.12 -4.39 -16.79
C ASN A 392 -13.70 -5.32 -17.94
N GLN A 393 -14.01 -4.90 -19.17
CA GLN A 393 -13.74 -5.66 -20.40
C GLN A 393 -13.08 -4.74 -21.42
N PHE A 394 -12.07 -5.23 -22.14
CA PHE A 394 -11.33 -4.42 -23.10
C PHE A 394 -11.68 -4.70 -24.57
N SER A 395 -11.67 -3.65 -25.40
CA SER A 395 -11.92 -3.73 -26.84
C SER A 395 -10.71 -4.29 -27.60
N GLY A 396 -10.71 -5.58 -27.86
CA GLY A 396 -9.68 -6.22 -28.69
C GLY A 396 -10.06 -7.64 -29.13
N LYS A 397 -9.54 -8.08 -30.27
CA LYS A 397 -9.56 -9.51 -30.64
C LYS A 397 -8.57 -10.27 -29.75
N PRO A 398 -8.89 -11.49 -29.30
CA PRO A 398 -7.93 -12.32 -28.59
C PRO A 398 -6.71 -12.62 -29.46
N ALA A 399 -5.51 -12.40 -28.92
CA ALA A 399 -4.25 -12.63 -29.60
C ALA A 399 -3.85 -14.12 -29.51
N GLY A 400 -4.50 -14.97 -30.32
CA GLY A 400 -4.13 -16.38 -30.49
C GLY A 400 -5.29 -17.37 -30.26
N PRO A 401 -5.10 -18.65 -30.62
CA PRO A 401 -6.17 -19.66 -30.66
C PRO A 401 -6.57 -20.24 -29.29
N SER A 402 -5.94 -19.84 -28.19
CA SER A 402 -6.18 -20.41 -26.85
C SER A 402 -6.54 -19.34 -25.81
N VAL A 403 -7.66 -18.63 -26.03
CA VAL A 403 -8.11 -17.54 -25.16
C VAL A 403 -9.62 -17.62 -24.90
N SER A 404 -10.00 -18.18 -23.74
CA SER A 404 -11.40 -18.24 -23.24
C SER A 404 -11.76 -17.10 -22.27
N ALA A 405 -10.94 -16.04 -22.22
CA ALA A 405 -11.30 -14.77 -21.60
C ALA A 405 -10.62 -13.61 -22.36
N ALA A 406 -11.38 -12.64 -22.85
CA ALA A 406 -10.83 -11.34 -23.22
C ALA A 406 -10.12 -10.71 -22.01
N ALA A 407 -9.14 -9.82 -22.25
CA ALA A 407 -8.47 -9.12 -21.15
C ALA A 407 -9.48 -8.37 -20.27
N ARG A 408 -9.34 -8.50 -18.95
CA ARG A 408 -10.21 -7.89 -17.95
C ARG A 408 -9.38 -7.15 -16.91
N GLU A 409 -9.94 -6.06 -16.41
CA GLU A 409 -9.44 -5.26 -15.31
C GLU A 409 -10.44 -5.44 -14.16
N ALA A 410 -9.94 -5.86 -12.99
CA ALA A 410 -10.76 -6.06 -11.79
C ALA A 410 -10.65 -4.83 -10.89
N ILE A 411 -11.78 -4.32 -10.44
CA ILE A 411 -11.86 -3.13 -9.58
C ILE A 411 -12.66 -3.51 -8.35
N GLU A 412 -12.01 -3.53 -7.20
CA GLU A 412 -12.59 -3.89 -5.91
C GLU A 412 -13.09 -2.62 -5.22
N PHE A 413 -14.35 -2.62 -4.78
CA PHE A 413 -14.93 -1.55 -3.97
C PHE A 413 -15.40 -2.12 -2.63
N ALA A 414 -14.58 -1.98 -1.59
CA ALA A 414 -14.96 -2.31 -0.22
C ALA A 414 -15.65 -1.09 0.42
N LEU A 415 -16.99 -1.13 0.42
CA LEU A 415 -17.91 -0.06 0.82
C LEU A 415 -18.47 -0.34 2.23
N PRO A 416 -18.15 0.47 3.27
CA PRO A 416 -18.73 0.29 4.60
C PRO A 416 -20.25 0.53 4.60
N LEU A 417 -21.04 -0.42 5.11
CA LEU A 417 -22.50 -0.40 4.96
C LEU A 417 -23.19 0.79 5.64
N LYS A 418 -22.57 1.37 6.67
CA LYS A 418 -23.07 2.59 7.34
C LYS A 418 -22.95 3.82 6.43
N VAL A 419 -21.81 3.96 5.73
CA VAL A 419 -21.56 5.03 4.75
C VAL A 419 -22.38 4.79 3.48
N LEU A 420 -22.48 3.55 3.03
CA LEU A 420 -23.27 3.17 1.87
C LEU A 420 -24.78 3.45 2.06
N ARG A 421 -25.31 3.37 3.28
CA ARG A 421 -26.69 3.79 3.58
C ARG A 421 -26.86 5.31 3.45
N GLN A 422 -25.99 6.11 4.08
CA GLN A 422 -25.96 7.57 3.92
C GLN A 422 -25.91 8.01 2.44
N PHE A 423 -25.18 7.28 1.61
CA PHE A 423 -25.15 7.51 0.16
C PHE A 423 -26.51 7.23 -0.51
N LEU A 424 -27.14 6.09 -0.19
CA LEU A 424 -28.43 5.69 -0.77
C LEU A 424 -29.62 6.52 -0.28
N ASP A 425 -29.49 7.11 0.91
CA ASP A 425 -30.42 8.09 1.50
C ASP A 425 -30.14 9.53 1.02
N ALA A 426 -29.07 9.72 0.21
CA ALA A 426 -28.60 10.99 -0.38
C ALA A 426 -28.05 12.04 0.60
N ASP A 427 -27.64 11.64 1.81
CA ASP A 427 -26.91 12.49 2.77
C ASP A 427 -25.49 12.84 2.28
N ILE A 428 -24.88 11.99 1.46
CA ILE A 428 -23.51 12.15 0.94
C ILE A 428 -23.40 11.88 -0.56
N THR A 429 -22.42 12.52 -1.20
CA THR A 429 -22.13 12.38 -2.65
C THR A 429 -21.36 11.10 -3.00
N ASN A 430 -21.34 10.74 -4.30
CA ASN A 430 -20.50 9.68 -4.87
C ASN A 430 -19.03 9.77 -4.38
N GLN A 431 -18.47 10.99 -4.34
CA GLN A 431 -17.09 11.22 -3.89
C GLN A 431 -16.91 10.92 -2.40
N GLN A 432 -17.81 11.42 -1.54
CA GLN A 432 -17.74 11.21 -0.09
C GLN A 432 -17.95 9.73 0.31
N LEU A 433 -18.68 8.94 -0.49
CA LEU A 433 -18.72 7.49 -0.34
C LEU A 433 -17.36 6.86 -0.65
N LEU A 434 -16.73 7.23 -1.77
CA LEU A 434 -15.44 6.69 -2.19
C LEU A 434 -14.28 7.08 -1.25
N ASP A 435 -14.25 8.32 -0.75
CA ASP A 435 -13.24 8.81 0.19
C ASP A 435 -13.24 8.03 1.53
N GLN A 436 -14.42 7.52 1.92
CA GLN A 436 -14.62 6.70 3.13
C GLN A 436 -14.57 5.18 2.85
N SER A 437 -14.35 4.79 1.60
CA SER A 437 -14.27 3.40 1.16
C SER A 437 -12.83 3.00 0.79
N ILE A 438 -12.64 1.75 0.36
CA ILE A 438 -11.37 1.31 -0.22
C ILE A 438 -11.62 0.84 -1.65
N VAL A 439 -10.88 1.43 -2.59
CA VAL A 439 -10.87 1.06 -4.00
C VAL A 439 -9.55 0.40 -4.34
N LEU A 440 -9.57 -0.81 -4.89
CA LEU A 440 -8.40 -1.46 -5.47
C LEU A 440 -8.59 -1.63 -6.98
N VAL A 441 -7.51 -1.54 -7.77
CA VAL A 441 -7.49 -1.97 -9.18
C VAL A 441 -6.46 -3.09 -9.31
N ASN A 442 -6.90 -4.27 -9.73
CA ASN A 442 -6.11 -5.51 -9.77
C ASN A 442 -5.35 -5.78 -8.44
N GLY A 443 -5.98 -5.46 -7.30
CA GLY A 443 -5.39 -5.58 -5.95
C GLY A 443 -4.56 -4.38 -5.46
N VAL A 444 -4.31 -3.38 -6.30
CA VAL A 444 -3.53 -2.17 -5.95
C VAL A 444 -4.47 -1.07 -5.45
N ARG A 445 -4.29 -0.59 -4.21
CA ARG A 445 -5.13 0.48 -3.65
C ARG A 445 -4.92 1.78 -4.42
N ILE A 446 -6.02 2.40 -4.85
CA ILE A 446 -6.02 3.73 -5.44
C ILE A 446 -6.92 4.70 -4.66
N ALA A 447 -6.70 5.99 -4.86
CA ALA A 447 -7.70 7.01 -4.60
C ALA A 447 -8.42 7.35 -5.90
N LEU A 448 -9.74 7.56 -5.85
CA LEU A 448 -10.53 8.07 -6.95
C LEU A 448 -11.04 9.47 -6.62
N ASN A 449 -10.83 10.42 -7.52
CA ASN A 449 -11.50 11.72 -7.50
C ASN A 449 -12.33 11.82 -8.79
N LEU A 450 -13.64 11.66 -8.69
CA LEU A 450 -14.54 11.56 -9.85
C LEU A 450 -14.50 12.83 -10.72
N GLN A 451 -14.41 14.00 -10.09
CA GLN A 451 -14.36 15.31 -10.77
C GLN A 451 -13.07 15.54 -11.58
N GLN A 452 -12.05 14.69 -11.41
CA GLN A 452 -10.77 14.81 -12.13
C GLN A 452 -10.66 13.85 -13.33
N VAL A 453 -11.72 13.08 -13.64
CA VAL A 453 -11.67 12.03 -14.67
C VAL A 453 -12.90 11.95 -15.59
N GLU A 454 -13.80 12.93 -15.55
CA GLU A 454 -14.77 13.19 -16.66
C GLU A 454 -14.06 13.39 -18.01
#